data_AF-A0A951NHF3-F1
#
_entry.id   AF-A0A951NHF3-F1
#
_cell.length_a   1.000
_cell.length_b   1.000
_cell.length_c   1.000
_cell.angle_alpha   90.00
_cell.angle_beta   90.00
_cell.angle_gamma   90.00
#
_symmetry.space_group_name_H-M   'P 1'
#
loop_
_entity.id
_entity.type
_entity.pdbx_description
1 polymer ?
#
loop_
_entity_poly.entity_id
_entity_poly.type
_entity_poly.pdbx_seq_one_letter_code
_entity_poly.pdbx_strand_id
1 'polypeptide(L)' 'GANVLLLDEPTNNLDPASRAEVLGALATYKGAVVLVTHDEGAVLALAPEKVLLLPDGVEDQWSDDFADLVALA' A
#
# COMPACT_ATOMS: atom_id res chain seq x y z
N GLY A 1 15.48 15.23 3.58
CA GLY A 1 14.16 14.68 3.18
C GLY A 1 13.82 13.52 4.08
N ALA A 2 12.54 13.18 4.23
CA ALA A 2 12.15 11.93 4.87
C ALA A 2 12.66 10.76 4.03
N ASN A 3 13.15 9.71 4.69
CA ASN A 3 13.63 8.50 4.03
C ASN A 3 12.52 7.42 3.97
N VAL A 4 11.43 7.62 4.72
CA VAL A 4 10.32 6.68 4.88
C VAL A 4 9.01 7.47 4.96
N LEU A 5 7.98 7.00 4.25
CA LEU A 5 6.59 7.43 4.37
C LEU A 5 5.77 6.34 5.05
N LEU A 6 4.97 6.70 6.04
CA LEU A 6 4.01 5.84 6.72
C LEU A 6 2.62 6.40 6.41
N LEU A 7 1.81 5.63 5.70
CA LEU A 7 0.52 6.08 5.20
C LEU A 7 -0.58 5.12 5.65
N ASP A 8 -1.60 5.68 6.27
CA ASP A 8 -2.78 4.95 6.72
C ASP A 8 -3.98 5.40 5.89
N GLU A 9 -4.49 4.51 5.06
CA GLU A 9 -5.61 4.74 4.13
C GLU A 9 -5.50 6.03 3.28
N PRO A 10 -4.38 6.27 2.58
CA PRO A 10 -4.11 7.55 1.90
C PRO A 10 -5.01 7.81 0.69
N THR A 11 -5.69 6.79 0.17
CA THR A 11 -6.61 6.89 -0.97
C THR A 11 -8.06 7.10 -0.55
N ASN A 12 -8.35 7.06 0.77
CA ASN A 12 -9.69 7.25 1.28
C ASN A 12 -10.19 8.68 1.03
N ASN A 13 -11.48 8.82 0.72
CA ASN A 13 -12.14 10.08 0.35
C ASN A 13 -11.59 10.77 -0.91
N LEU A 14 -10.71 10.13 -1.69
CA LEU A 14 -10.25 10.64 -2.97
C LEU A 14 -11.16 10.17 -4.10
N ASP A 15 -11.45 11.09 -5.02
CA ASP A 15 -12.01 10.73 -6.31
C ASP A 15 -11.02 9.87 -7.12
N PRO A 16 -11.48 9.13 -8.14
CA PRO A 16 -10.62 8.23 -8.91
C PRO A 16 -9.40 8.89 -9.56
N ALA A 17 -9.50 10.15 -10.00
CA ALA A 17 -8.39 10.84 -10.63
C ALA A 17 -7.34 11.25 -9.58
N SER A 18 -7.78 11.85 -8.47
CA SER A 18 -6.89 12.19 -7.34
C SER A 18 -6.18 10.96 -6.78
N ARG A 19 -6.87 9.82 -6.70
CA ARG A 19 -6.28 8.56 -6.27
C ARG A 19 -5.16 8.09 -7.19
N ALA A 20 -5.38 8.11 -8.50
CA ALA A 20 -4.39 7.71 -9.47
C ALA A 20 -3.13 8.59 -9.41
N GLU A 21 -3.29 9.90 -9.20
CA GLU A 21 -2.16 10.82 -9.01
C GLU A 21 -1.35 10.50 -7.75
N VAL A 22 -2.02 10.26 -6.62
CA VAL A 22 -1.36 9.90 -5.36
C VAL A 22 -0.59 8.59 -5.51
N LEU A 23 -1.21 7.54 -6.06
CA LEU A 23 -0.55 6.25 -6.27
C LEU A 23 0.64 6.38 -7.24
N GLY A 24 0.51 7.18 -8.31
CA GLY A 24 1.62 7.46 -9.21
C GLY A 24 2.79 8.19 -8.54
N ALA A 25 2.50 9.14 -7.64
CA ALA A 25 3.53 9.81 -6.85
C ALA A 25 4.24 8.84 -5.90
N LEU A 26 3.49 7.97 -5.23
CA LEU A 26 4.05 6.96 -4.32
C LEU A 26 4.92 5.93 -5.07
N ALA A 27 4.50 5.48 -6.24
CA ALA A 27 5.28 4.55 -7.07
C ALA A 27 6.64 5.11 -7.53
N THR A 28 6.78 6.44 -7.60
CA THR A 28 8.04 7.11 -7.99
C THR A 28 8.85 7.62 -6.82
N TYR A 29 8.35 7.48 -5.60
CA TYR A 29 9.04 7.91 -4.39
C TYR A 29 10.34 7.11 -4.19
N LYS A 30 11.45 7.81 -3.96
CA LYS A 30 12.79 7.21 -3.85
C LYS A 30 13.13 6.66 -2.45
N GLY A 31 12.26 6.88 -1.47
CA GLY A 31 12.39 6.32 -0.13
C GLY A 31 11.52 5.08 0.04
N ALA A 32 11.44 4.57 1.27
CA ALA A 32 10.54 3.47 1.59
C ALA A 32 9.11 3.99 1.81
N VAL A 33 8.12 3.22 1.36
CA VAL A 33 6.71 3.48 1.67
C VAL A 33 6.19 2.28 2.47
N VAL A 34 5.58 2.57 3.61
CA VAL A 34 4.77 1.63 4.38
C VAL A 34 3.33 2.11 4.27
N LEU A 35 2.48 1.26 3.73
CA LEU A 35 1.09 1.57 3.41
C LEU A 35 0.16 0.62 4.15
N VAL A 36 -0.87 1.17 4.79
CA VAL A 36 -2.04 0.43 5.24
C VAL A 36 -3.20 0.79 4.31
N THR A 37 -3.81 -0.21 3.68
CA THR A 37 -4.94 -0.01 2.78
C THR A 37 -5.79 -1.27 2.64
N HIS A 38 -7.09 -1.09 2.45
CA HIS A 38 -8.04 -2.11 1.98
C HIS A 38 -8.35 -2.00 0.47
N ASP A 39 -7.64 -1.14 -0.27
CA ASP A 39 -7.84 -0.95 -1.71
C ASP A 39 -6.92 -1.88 -2.52
N GLU A 40 -7.49 -2.94 -3.10
CA GLU A 40 -6.77 -3.85 -4.01
C GLU A 40 -6.11 -3.11 -5.18
N GLY A 41 -6.75 -2.06 -5.70
CA GLY A 41 -6.23 -1.25 -6.78
C GLY A 41 -4.95 -0.50 -6.38
N ALA A 42 -4.86 -0.06 -5.11
CA ALA A 42 -3.65 0.55 -4.57
C ALA A 42 -2.51 -0.46 -4.44
N VAL A 43 -2.81 -1.68 -3.96
CA VAL A 43 -1.83 -2.76 -3.85
C VAL A 43 -1.28 -3.14 -5.23
N LEU A 44 -2.16 -3.34 -6.21
CA LEU A 44 -1.75 -3.65 -7.59
C LEU A 44 -0.94 -2.52 -8.23
N ALA A 45 -1.34 -1.26 -8.00
CA ALA A 45 -0.65 -0.11 -8.56
C ALA A 45 0.76 0.09 -7.99
N LEU A 46 0.96 -0.22 -6.72
CA LEU A 46 2.23 -0.02 -6.03
C LEU A 46 3.15 -1.24 -6.05
N ALA A 47 2.61 -2.44 -6.32
CA ALA A 47 3.33 -3.70 -6.40
C ALA A 47 4.32 -3.87 -5.22
N PRO A 48 3.81 -3.98 -3.98
CA PRO A 48 4.66 -4.02 -2.79
C PRO A 48 5.60 -5.23 -2.83
N GLU A 49 6.78 -5.06 -2.25
CA GLU A 49 7.75 -6.17 -2.12
C GLU A 49 7.41 -7.06 -0.92
N LYS A 50 6.81 -6.49 0.13
CA LYS A 50 6.65 -7.13 1.44
C LYS A 50 5.28 -6.87 2.06
N VAL A 51 4.86 -7.78 2.92
CA VAL A 51 3.66 -7.68 3.74
C VAL A 51 4.03 -7.77 5.23
N LEU A 52 3.30 -7.04 6.07
CA LEU A 52 3.39 -7.12 7.52
C LEU A 52 2.02 -7.52 8.08
N LEU A 53 1.95 -8.71 8.67
CA LEU A 53 0.74 -9.27 9.27
C LEU A 53 0.66 -8.87 10.75
N LEU A 54 -0.42 -8.19 11.11
CA LEU A 54 -0.72 -7.75 12.46
C LEU A 54 -1.87 -8.57 13.08
N PRO A 55 -1.93 -8.75 14.41
CA PRO A 55 -1.09 -8.09 15.44
C PRO A 55 0.25 -8.78 15.69
N ASP A 56 0.48 -9.97 15.13
CA ASP A 56 1.64 -10.81 15.47
C ASP A 56 2.98 -10.24 14.98
N GLY A 57 2.95 -9.25 14.08
CA GLY A 57 4.15 -8.57 13.58
C GLY A 57 4.98 -9.45 12.65
N VAL A 58 4.33 -10.36 11.93
CA VAL A 58 4.99 -11.30 11.02
C VAL A 58 5.23 -10.61 9.68
N GLU A 59 6.49 -10.50 9.27
CA GLU A 59 6.89 -9.99 7.95
C GLU A 59 7.07 -11.15 6.97
N ASP A 60 6.56 -10.99 5.75
CA ASP A 60 6.82 -11.89 4.62
C ASP A 60 6.99 -11.10 3.32
N GLN A 61 7.45 -11.77 2.27
CA GLN A 61 7.42 -11.22 0.92
C GLN A 61 5.99 -11.19 0.40
N TRP A 62 5.65 -10.15 -0.36
CA TRP A 62 4.36 -10.10 -1.03
C TRP A 62 4.22 -11.27 -2.02
N SER A 63 3.04 -11.86 -2.05
CA SER A 63 2.60 -12.85 -3.03
C SER A 63 1.10 -12.69 -3.25
N ASP A 64 0.60 -13.15 -4.40
CA ASP A 64 -0.82 -13.03 -4.75
C ASP A 64 -1.73 -13.79 -3.77
N ASP A 65 -1.18 -14.73 -2.99
CA ASP A 65 -1.91 -15.44 -1.91
C ASP A 65 -2.42 -14.48 -0.81
N PHE A 66 -1.80 -13.31 -0.67
CA PHE A 66 -2.22 -12.28 0.29
C PHE A 66 -3.29 -11.33 -0.28
N ALA A 67 -3.59 -11.39 -1.58
CA ALA A 67 -4.58 -10.51 -2.21
C ALA A 67 -5.98 -10.67 -1.59
N ASP A 68 -6.38 -11.92 -1.29
CA ASP A 68 -7.66 -12.22 -0.66
C ASP A 68 -7.79 -11.58 0.74
N LEU A 69 -6.67 -11.44 1.48
CA LEU A 69 -6.69 -10.79 2.81
C LEU A 69 -6.93 -9.29 2.71
N VAL A 70 -6.52 -8.65 1.62
CA VAL A 70 -6.78 -7.22 1.37
C VAL A 70 -8.26 -7.01 1.11
N ALA A 71 -8.89 -7.90 0.33
CA ALA A 71 -10.31 -7.85 -0.02
C ALA A 71 -11.26 -8.11 1.17
N LEU A 72 -10.77 -8.79 2.21
CA LEU A 72 -11.54 -9.18 3.39
C LEU A 72 -11.57 -8.11 4.50
N ALA A 73 -10.70 -7.10 4.42
CA ALA A 73 -10.55 -6.03 5.41
C ALA A 73 -11.53 -4.86 5.16
#